data_AF-A0A840UHE6-F1
#
_entry.id   AF-A0A840UHE6-F1
#
_cell.length_a   1.000
_cell.length_b   1.000
_cell.length_c   1.000
_cell.angle_alpha   90.00
_cell.angle_beta   90.00
_cell.angle_gamma   90.00
#
_symmetry.space_group_name_H-M   'P 1'
#
loop_
_entity.id
_entity.type
_entity.pdbx_description
1 polymer ?
#
loop_
_entity_poly.entity_id
_entity_poly.type
_entity_poly.pdbx_seq_one_letter_code
_entity_poly.pdbx_strand_id
1 'polypeptide(L)' 'MKDNSVHEKQLPLVCRLSYALTDGCGNLLYCIIGSYLLYFYTDVYGLSIGVTGTILLATRLLDAIDAPSMGIHC' A
#
# COMPACT_ATOMS: atom_id res chain seq x y z
N MET A 1 -0.90 -14.06 27.12
CA MET A 1 -1.48 -13.25 28.22
C MET A 1 -2.99 -13.22 28.06
N LYS A 2 -3.70 -13.40 29.17
CA LYS A 2 -5.13 -13.68 29.28
C LYS A 2 -5.83 -12.37 29.66
N ASP A 3 -6.82 -11.92 28.89
CA ASP A 3 -7.84 -10.99 29.40
C ASP A 3 -9.17 -11.26 28.69
N ASN A 4 -10.07 -11.88 29.44
CA ASN A 4 -11.51 -11.93 29.17
C ASN A 4 -12.08 -10.67 29.81
N SER A 5 -12.49 -9.68 29.02
CA SER A 5 -13.27 -8.52 29.48
C SER A 5 -13.85 -7.77 28.29
N VAL A 6 -15.08 -8.12 27.91
CA VAL A 6 -15.97 -7.27 27.11
C VAL A 6 -16.38 -6.10 28.01
N HIS A 7 -15.60 -5.04 27.97
CA HIS A 7 -15.87 -3.71 28.52
C HIS A 7 -15.27 -2.73 27.52
N GLU A 8 -15.86 -1.55 27.32
CA GLU A 8 -15.36 -0.44 26.47
C GLU A 8 -13.95 0.06 26.85
N LYS A 9 -12.92 -0.81 26.80
CA LYS A 9 -11.52 -0.46 27.01
C LYS A 9 -11.02 0.17 25.72
N GLN A 10 -11.00 1.50 25.71
CA GLN A 10 -10.23 2.31 24.76
C GLN A 10 -8.89 1.63 24.46
N LEU A 11 -8.63 1.27 23.19
CA LEU A 11 -7.36 0.66 22.81
C LEU A 11 -6.21 1.60 23.23
N PRO A 12 -5.10 1.05 23.78
CA PRO A 12 -3.96 1.87 24.19
C PRO A 12 -3.49 2.72 23.01
N LEU A 13 -3.17 4.00 23.28
CA LEU A 13 -2.84 4.97 22.24
C LEU A 13 -1.72 4.50 21.30
N VAL A 14 -0.79 3.70 21.83
CA VAL A 14 0.27 3.07 21.04
C VAL A 14 -0.27 2.11 19.99
N CYS A 15 -1.29 1.31 20.31
CA CYS A 15 -1.87 0.35 19.36
C CYS A 15 -2.64 1.08 18.24
N ARG A 16 -3.36 2.15 18.60
CA ARG A 16 -4.01 3.03 17.61
C ARG A 16 -3.00 3.74 16.72
N LEU A 17 -1.90 4.22 17.29
CA LEU A 17 -0.83 4.89 16.55
C LEU A 17 -0.10 3.92 15.63
N SER A 18 0.24 2.72 16.09
CA SER A 18 0.85 1.67 15.26
C SER A 18 -0.07 1.26 14.12
N TYR A 19 -1.37 1.10 14.36
CA TYR A 19 -2.34 0.78 13.31
C TYR A 19 -2.42 1.89 12.26
N ALA A 20 -2.53 3.16 12.69
CA ALA A 20 -2.54 4.31 11.80
C ALA A 20 -1.21 4.50 11.04
N LEU A 21 -0.07 4.21 11.69
CA LEU A 21 1.24 4.23 11.06
C LEU A 21 1.36 3.17 9.97
N THR A 22 0.92 1.94 10.24
CA THR A 22 0.98 0.86 9.24
C THR A 22 0.07 1.16 8.05
N ASP A 23 -1.15 1.66 8.29
CA ASP A 23 -2.09 2.06 7.23
C ASP A 23 -1.54 3.23 6.40
N GLY A 24 -1.08 4.29 7.07
CA GLY A 24 -0.48 5.45 6.40
C GLY A 24 0.82 5.10 5.66
N CYS A 25 1.63 4.20 6.20
CA CYS A 25 2.86 3.72 5.56
C CYS A 25 2.55 2.92 4.29
N GLY A 26 1.47 2.13 4.27
CA GLY A 26 1.01 1.45 3.06
C GLY A 26 0.72 2.42 1.93
N ASN A 27 -0.05 3.49 2.21
CA ASN A 27 -0.36 4.52 1.21
C ASN A 27 0.89 5.35 0.81
N LEU A 28 1.79 5.62 1.76
CA LEU A 28 3.03 6.34 1.49
C LEU A 28 3.97 5.53 0.59
N LEU A 29 4.18 4.25 0.91
CA LEU A 29 4.96 3.33 0.10
C LEU A 29 4.37 3.21 -1.31
N TYR A 30 3.05 3.14 -1.41
CA TYR A 30 2.37 3.14 -2.70
C TYR A 30 2.77 4.36 -3.56
N CYS A 31 2.69 5.56 -2.99
CA CYS A 31 3.07 6.80 -3.68
C CYS A 31 4.57 6.86 -4.03
N ILE A 32 5.45 6.45 -3.12
CA ILE A 32 6.91 6.47 -3.32
C ILE A 32 7.29 5.49 -4.42
N ILE A 33 6.80 4.25 -4.37
CA ILE A 33 7.10 3.23 -5.38
C ILE A 33 6.60 3.68 -6.75
N GLY A 34 5.37 4.20 -6.84
CA GLY A 34 4.83 4.70 -8.11
C GLY A 34 5.66 5.85 -8.71
N SER A 35 6.09 6.79 -7.88
CA SER A 35 6.93 7.92 -8.31
C SER A 35 8.34 7.47 -8.70
N TYR A 36 8.91 6.54 -7.92
CA TYR A 36 10.23 5.95 -8.18
C TYR A 36 10.25 5.17 -9.50
N LEU A 37 9.22 4.36 -9.75
CA LEU A 37 9.10 3.60 -11.01
C LEU A 37 9.03 4.55 -12.21
N LEU A 38 8.25 5.63 -12.08
CA LEU A 38 8.12 6.64 -13.13
C LEU A 38 9.48 7.32 -13.40
N TYR A 39 10.19 7.71 -12.35
CA TYR A 39 11.52 8.29 -12.45
C TYR A 39 12.52 7.31 -13.09
N PHE A 40 12.56 6.07 -12.63
CA PHE A 40 13.46 5.04 -13.14
C PHE A 40 13.25 4.75 -14.63
N TYR A 41 12.00 4.60 -15.07
CA TYR A 41 11.72 4.34 -16.49
C TYR A 41 11.96 5.55 -17.39
N THR A 42 11.77 6.77 -16.88
CA THR A 42 11.98 7.98 -17.68
C THR A 42 13.46 8.39 -17.71
N ASP A 43 14.19 8.27 -16.60
CA ASP A 43 15.56 8.79 -16.45
C ASP A 43 16.64 7.73 -16.71
N VAL A 44 16.41 6.46 -16.36
CA VAL A 44 17.39 5.38 -16.57
C VAL A 44 17.22 4.71 -17.93
N TYR A 45 15.98 4.51 -18.38
CA TYR A 45 15.69 3.87 -19.67
C TYR A 45 15.39 4.87 -20.80
N GLY A 46 15.24 6.16 -20.48
CA GLY A 46 14.90 7.18 -21.48
C GLY A 46 13.55 6.93 -22.17
N LEU A 47 12.65 6.15 -21.56
CA LEU A 47 11.36 5.79 -22.15
C LEU A 47 10.41 6.99 -22.10
N SER A 48 9.62 7.15 -23.17
CA SER A 48 8.62 8.21 -23.23
C SER A 48 7.57 8.05 -22.13
N ILE A 49 7.16 9.18 -21.55
CA ILE A 49 6.17 9.29 -20.45
C ILE A 49 4.90 8.47 -20.74
N GLY A 50 4.50 8.40 -22.01
CA GLY A 50 3.33 7.61 -22.43
C GLY A 50 3.47 6.11 -22.14
N VAL A 51 4.65 5.53 -22.39
CA VAL A 51 4.89 4.09 -22.14
C VAL A 51 4.91 3.81 -20.64
N THR A 52 5.61 4.65 -19.88
CA THR A 52 5.66 4.53 -18.42
C THR A 52 4.27 4.64 -17.78
N GLY A 53 3.42 5.53 -18.31
CA GLY A 53 2.01 5.63 -17.90
C GLY A 53 1.21 4.36 -18.16
N THR A 54 1.43 3.67 -19.29
CA THR A 54 0.77 2.38 -19.57
C THR A 54 1.22 1.27 -18.63
N ILE A 55 2.50 1.26 -18.22
CA ILE A 55 3.03 0.30 -17.24
C ILE A 55 2.38 0.54 -15.87
N LEU A 56 2.29 1.80 -15.43
CA LEU A 56 1.57 2.16 -14.20
C LEU A 56 0.10 1.72 -14.23
N LEU A 57 -0.56 1.86 -15.38
CA LEU A 57 -1.94 1.41 -15.58
C LEU A 57 -2.04 -0.12 -15.53
N ALA A 58 -1.07 -0.84 -16.10
CA ALA A 58 -0.97 -2.29 -16.00
C ALA A 58 -0.74 -2.76 -14.55
N THR A 59 0.15 -2.10 -13.80
CA THR A 59 0.37 -2.40 -12.37
C THR A 59 -0.91 -2.25 -11.56
N ARG A 60 -1.70 -1.19 -11.81
CA ARG A 60 -3.02 -1.00 -11.17
C ARG A 60 -4.00 -2.13 -11.48
N LEU A 61 -3.96 -2.66 -12.70
CA LEU A 61 -4.80 -3.78 -13.10
C LEU A 61 -4.41 -5.07 -12.37
N LEU A 62 -3.10 -5.28 -12.15
CA LEU A 62 -2.59 -6.40 -11.38
C LEU A 62 -2.91 -6.25 -9.88
N ASP A 63 -2.72 -5.07 -9.30
CA ASP A 63 -3.12 -4.77 -7.91
C ASP A 63 -4.62 -5.02 -7.68
N ALA A 64 -5.46 -4.71 -8.68
CA ALA A 64 -6.90 -4.97 -8.62
C ALA A 64 -7.25 -6.48 -8.59
N ILE A 65 -6.37 -7.34 -9.11
CA ILE A 65 -6.51 -8.80 -9.07
C ILE A 65 -5.90 -9.38 -7.79
N ASP A 66 -4.86 -8.75 -7.24
CA ASP A 66 -4.27 -9.16 -5.96
C ASP A 66 -5.15 -8.75 -4.75
N ALA A 67 -5.92 -7.67 -4.86
CA ALA A 67 -6.87 -7.28 -3.83
C ALA A 67 -7.85 -8.39 -3.40
N PRO A 68 -8.52 -9.14 -4.30
CA PRO A 68 -9.34 -10.28 -3.92
C PRO A 68 -8.51 -11.48 -3.43
N SER A 69 -7.25 -11.64 -3.86
CA SER A 69 -6.39 -12.74 -3.40
C SER A 69 -6.16 -12.67 -1.88
N MET A 70 -5.86 -11.47 -1.39
CA MET A 70 -5.68 -11.18 0.04
C MET A 70 -6.99 -11.28 0.83
N GLY A 71 -8.12 -10.90 0.21
CA GLY A 71 -9.45 -11.00 0.82
C GLY A 71 -9.97 -12.44 0.94
N ILE A 72 -9.58 -13.35 0.04
CA ILE A 72 -9.95 -14.78 0.11
C ILE A 72 -9.09 -15.53 1.15
N HIS A 73 -7.88 -15.05 1.43
CA HIS A 73 -6.95 -15.69 2.38
C HIS A 73 -7.13 -15.27 3.84
N CYS A 74 -8.09 -14.40 4.16
CA CYS A 74 -8.31 -13.81 5.49
C CYS A 74 -9.55 -14.39 6.17
#